data_AF-A0A316JLR6-F1
#
_entry.id   AF-A0A316JLR6-F1
#
_cell.length_a   1.000
_cell.length_b   1.000
_cell.length_c   1.000
_cell.angle_alpha   90.00
_cell.angle_beta   90.00
_cell.angle_gamma   90.00
#
_symmetry.space_group_name_H-M   'P 1'
#
loop_
_entity.id
_entity.type
_entity.pdbx_description
1 polymer ?
#
loop_
_entity_poly.entity_id
_entity_poly.type
_entity_poly.pdbx_seq_one_letter_code
_entity_poly.pdbx_strand_id
1 'polypeptide(L)'
;MPRSLQHRARRLHRLLVPLAAAPLLLTAASGSLYSLLLEQGVDAFWLLKIHTGRFGPLNLQPYYSILLGIFTLVVILSGLSLWFSRPRRA
;
A
#
# COMPACT_ATOMS: atom_id res chain seq x y z
N MET A 1 24.52 -0.68 22.39
CA MET A 1 23.69 0.45 21.93
C MET A 1 22.57 0.07 20.91
N PRO A 2 21.72 -0.97 21.09
CA PRO A 2 20.72 -1.34 20.07
C PRO A 2 19.32 -0.70 20.22
N ARG A 3 18.96 -0.16 21.40
CA ARG A 3 17.59 0.34 21.65
C ARG A 3 17.22 1.55 20.78
N SER A 4 18.17 2.44 20.49
CA SER A 4 17.93 3.66 19.70
C SER A 4 17.54 3.37 18.24
N LEU A 5 18.17 2.37 17.62
CA LEU A 5 17.87 1.96 16.24
C LEU A 5 16.47 1.36 16.12
N GLN A 6 16.07 0.51 17.07
CA GLN A 6 14.73 -0.08 17.08
C GLN A 6 13.63 0.98 17.27
N HIS A 7 13.85 1.98 18.13
CA HIS A 7 12.90 3.09 18.30
C HIS A 7 12.80 3.95 17.03
N ARG A 8 13.91 4.22 16.35
CA ARG A 8 13.92 4.94 15.07
C ARG A 8 13.21 4.15 13.97
N ALA A 9 13.44 2.84 13.87
CA ALA A 9 12.76 1.96 12.91
C ALA A 9 11.24 1.95 13.10
N ARG A 10 10.77 1.86 14.35
CA ARG A 10 9.33 1.95 14.68
C ARG A 10 8.73 3.31 14.33
N ARG A 11 9.46 4.41 14.59
CA ARG A 11 9.01 5.77 14.25
C ARG A 11 8.92 5.96 12.73
N LEU A 12 9.90 5.45 11.99
CA LEU A 12 9.93 5.51 10.53
C LEU A 12 8.80 4.67 9.91
N HIS A 13 8.63 3.43 10.37
CA HIS A 13 7.53 2.56 9.93
C HIS A 13 6.16 3.21 10.14
N ARG A 14 5.93 3.84 11.30
CA ARG A 14 4.66 4.52 11.61
C ARG A 14 4.37 5.71 10.69
N LEU A 15 5.38 6.30 10.06
CA LEU A 15 5.22 7.39 9.08
C LEU A 15 5.10 6.86 7.65
N LEU A 16 5.99 5.96 7.24
CA LEU A 16 6.07 5.47 5.86
C LEU A 16 4.93 4.54 5.49
N VAL A 17 4.48 3.69 6.42
CA VAL A 17 3.47 2.68 6.11
C VAL A 17 2.11 3.28 5.81
N PRO A 18 1.54 4.24 6.57
CA PRO A 18 0.27 4.84 6.18
C PRO A 18 0.31 5.48 4.78
N LEU A 19 1.43 6.14 4.44
CA LEU A 19 1.62 6.76 3.13
C LEU A 19 1.71 5.73 2.00
N ALA A 20 2.43 4.63 2.21
CA ALA A 20 2.57 3.55 1.25
C ALA A 20 1.31 2.66 1.15
N ALA A 21 0.65 2.40 2.28
CA ALA A 21 -0.52 1.53 2.39
C ALA A 21 -1.77 2.18 1.82
N ALA A 22 -1.95 3.51 1.94
CA ALA A 22 -3.11 4.20 1.39
C ALA A 22 -3.33 3.94 -0.12
N PRO A 23 -2.35 4.16 -1.02
CA PRO A 23 -2.51 3.86 -2.44
C PRO A 23 -2.66 2.36 -2.71
N LEU A 24 -1.98 1.48 -1.94
CA LEU A 24 -2.14 0.03 -2.08
C LEU A 24 -3.56 -0.43 -1.76
N LEU A 25 -4.12 0.05 -0.66
CA LEU A 25 -5.49 -0.24 -0.24
C LEU A 25 -6.50 0.33 -1.23
N LEU A 26 -6.26 1.54 -1.75
CA LEU A 26 -7.12 2.15 -2.75
C LEU A 26 -7.18 1.30 -4.02
N THR A 27 -6.02 0.88 -4.55
CA THR A 27 -5.93 0.02 -5.74
C THR A 27 -6.61 -1.33 -5.52
N ALA A 28 -6.35 -1.97 -4.39
CA ALA A 28 -6.95 -3.26 -4.05
C ALA A 28 -8.47 -3.12 -3.93
N ALA A 29 -8.95 -2.14 -3.17
CA ALA A 29 -10.38 -1.90 -2.97
C ALA A 29 -11.10 -1.57 -4.28
N SER A 30 -10.54 -0.70 -5.12
CA SER A 30 -11.17 -0.32 -6.39
C SER A 30 -11.22 -1.49 -7.38
N GLY A 31 -10.16 -2.29 -7.46
CA GLY A 31 -10.13 -3.49 -8.30
C GLY A 31 -11.11 -4.56 -7.82
N SER A 32 -11.08 -4.89 -6.53
CA SER A 32 -12.00 -5.86 -5.94
C SER A 32 -13.46 -5.44 -6.05
N LEU A 33 -13.78 -4.17 -5.76
CA LEU A 33 -15.14 -3.64 -5.88
C LEU A 33 -15.60 -3.63 -7.34
N TYR A 34 -14.73 -3.28 -8.29
CA TYR A 34 -15.05 -3.35 -9.71
C TYR A 34 -15.44 -4.77 -10.12
N SER A 35 -14.67 -5.78 -9.74
CA SER A 35 -14.99 -7.18 -10.06
C SER A 35 -16.33 -7.61 -9.47
N LEU A 36 -16.63 -7.25 -8.22
CA LEU A 36 -17.91 -7.58 -7.58
C LEU A 36 -19.12 -6.92 -8.26
N LEU A 37 -18.98 -5.65 -8.64
CA LEU A 37 -20.04 -4.93 -9.35
C LEU A 37 -20.24 -5.49 -10.76
N LEU A 38 -19.14 -5.83 -11.45
CA LEU A 38 -19.20 -6.40 -12.78
C LEU A 38 -19.91 -7.76 -12.79
N GLU A 39 -19.69 -8.61 -11.80
CA GLU A 39 -20.42 -9.88 -11.62
C GLU A 39 -21.93 -9.66 -11.43
N GLN A 40 -22.35 -8.51 -10.92
CA GLN A 40 -23.75 -8.11 -10.75
C GLN A 40 -24.33 -7.41 -12.00
N GLY A 41 -23.56 -7.35 -13.09
CA GLY A 41 -23.95 -6.68 -14.34
C GLY A 41 -23.76 -5.15 -14.32
N VAL A 42 -23.05 -4.61 -13.32
CA VAL A 42 -22.79 -3.17 -13.19
C VAL A 42 -21.36 -2.86 -13.67
N ASP A 43 -21.25 -2.25 -14.84
CA ASP A 43 -19.96 -1.76 -15.35
C ASP A 43 -19.60 -0.40 -14.75
N ALA A 44 -18.90 -0.44 -13.61
CA ALA A 44 -18.37 0.73 -12.92
C ALA A 44 -16.94 1.09 -13.38
N PHE A 45 -16.72 1.29 -14.69
CA PHE A 45 -15.40 1.57 -15.30
C PHE A 45 -14.56 2.68 -14.63
N TRP A 46 -15.20 3.64 -13.94
CA TRP A 46 -14.49 4.67 -13.17
C TRP A 46 -13.65 4.09 -12.02
N LEU A 47 -14.01 2.92 -11.47
CA LEU A 47 -13.20 2.18 -10.50
C LEU A 47 -11.89 1.68 -11.11
N LEU A 48 -11.89 1.27 -12.39
CA LEU A 48 -10.66 0.91 -13.10
C LEU A 48 -9.78 2.13 -13.39
N LYS A 49 -10.38 3.30 -13.61
CA LYS A 49 -9.61 4.56 -13.71
C LYS A 49 -8.87 4.82 -12.39
N ILE A 50 -9.55 4.68 -11.25
CA ILE A 50 -8.91 4.80 -9.93
C ILE A 50 -7.82 3.73 -9.73
N HIS A 51 -8.14 2.47 -10.04
CA HIS A 51 -7.23 1.31 -9.91
C HIS A 51 -5.93 1.49 -10.69
N THR A 52 -5.96 2.20 -11.81
CA THR A 52 -4.79 2.45 -12.65
C THR A 52 -4.09 3.77 -12.32
N GLY A 53 -4.58 4.54 -11.35
CA GLY A 53 -3.97 5.82 -10.95
C GLY A 53 -4.46 7.03 -11.74
N ARG A 54 -5.59 6.92 -12.45
CA ARG A 54 -6.25 8.02 -13.14
C ARG A 54 -7.34 8.62 -12.23
N PHE A 55 -6.98 9.70 -11.53
CA PHE A 55 -7.83 10.41 -10.59
C PHE A 55 -8.43 11.66 -11.24
N GLY A 56 -9.42 11.47 -12.12
CA GLY A 56 -10.05 12.58 -12.85
C GLY A 56 -9.03 13.36 -13.70
N PRO A 57 -8.74 14.64 -13.39
CA PRO A 57 -7.73 15.44 -14.09
C PRO A 57 -6.29 15.00 -13.75
N LEU A 58 -6.05 14.38 -12.59
CA LEU A 58 -4.73 13.93 -12.18
C LEU A 58 -4.41 12.56 -12.80
N ASN A 59 -3.36 12.48 -13.61
CA ASN A 59 -2.95 11.26 -14.27
C ASN A 59 -1.63 10.71 -13.74
N LEU A 60 -1.70 9.76 -12.81
CA LEU A 60 -0.53 9.07 -12.28
C LEU A 60 -0.24 7.74 -13.01
N GLN A 61 -1.10 7.32 -13.95
CA GLN A 61 -0.97 6.04 -14.68
C GLN A 61 0.45 5.65 -15.10
N PRO A 62 1.27 6.54 -15.71
CA PRO A 62 2.61 6.16 -16.17
C PRO A 62 3.54 5.66 -15.07
N TYR A 63 3.32 6.13 -13.83
CA TYR A 63 4.18 5.82 -12.68
C TYR A 63 3.45 5.03 -11.60
N TYR A 64 2.14 4.85 -11.70
CA TYR A 64 1.32 4.32 -10.62
C TYR A 64 1.75 2.91 -10.23
N SER A 65 1.92 2.03 -11.21
CA SER A 65 2.30 0.63 -10.97
C SER A 65 3.71 0.50 -10.36
N ILE A 66 4.68 1.31 -10.81
CA ILE A 66 6.03 1.27 -10.25
C ILE A 66 6.06 1.82 -8.81
N LEU A 67 5.30 2.89 -8.54
CA LEU A 67 5.14 3.43 -7.18
C LEU A 67 4.47 2.41 -6.25
N LEU A 68 3.40 1.74 -6.70
CA LEU A 68 2.76 0.66 -5.95
C LEU A 68 3.74 -0.49 -5.66
N GLY A 69 4.57 -0.87 -6.64
CA GLY A 69 5.61 -1.88 -6.44
C GLY A 69 6.60 -1.48 -5.34
N ILE A 70 7.09 -0.24 -5.38
CA ILE A 70 8.01 0.29 -4.35
C ILE A 70 7.32 0.33 -2.98
N PHE A 71 6.09 0.84 -2.90
CA PHE A 71 5.31 0.88 -1.66
C PHE A 71 5.07 -0.50 -1.07
N THR A 72 4.77 -1.49 -1.92
CA THR A 72 4.63 -2.89 -1.52
C THR A 72 5.91 -3.40 -0.86
N LEU A 73 7.05 -3.19 -1.51
CA LEU A 73 8.35 -3.59 -0.95
C LEU A 73 8.65 -2.89 0.37
N VAL A 74 8.40 -1.58 0.48
CA VAL A 74 8.59 -0.82 1.72
C VAL A 74 7.75 -1.39 2.87
N VAL A 75 6.46 -1.67 2.62
CA VAL A 75 5.55 -2.23 3.64
C VAL A 75 6.01 -3.63 4.05
N ILE A 76 6.31 -4.51 3.09
CA ILE A 76 6.76 -5.88 3.37
C ILE A 76 8.08 -5.89 4.14
N LEU A 77 9.11 -5.20 3.65
CA LEU A 77 10.44 -5.20 4.26
C LEU A 77 10.42 -4.56 5.66
N SER A 78 9.66 -3.46 5.83
CA SER A 78 9.53 -2.83 7.14
C SER A 78 8.75 -3.71 8.13
N GLY A 79 7.70 -4.40 7.67
CA GLY A 79 6.95 -5.37 8.47
C GLY A 79 7.81 -6.56 8.90
N LEU A 80 8.56 -7.16 7.98
CA LEU A 80 9.48 -8.27 8.26
C LEU A 80 10.58 -7.84 9.24
N SER A 81 11.18 -6.67 9.05
CA SER A 81 12.19 -6.13 9.96
C SER A 81 11.66 -6.02 11.39
N LEU A 82 10.44 -5.52 11.58
CA LEU A 82 9.80 -5.44 12.90
C LEU A 82 9.42 -6.81 13.46
N TRP A 83 8.98 -7.74 12.62
CA TRP A 83 8.63 -9.11 13.01
C TRP A 83 9.84 -9.84 13.60
N PHE A 84 10.98 -9.81 12.91
CA PHE A 84 12.21 -10.46 13.36
C PHE A 84 12.92 -9.70 14.50
N SER A 85 12.64 -8.40 14.67
CA SER A 85 13.22 -7.59 15.76
C SER A 85 12.49 -7.74 17.11
N ARG A 86 11.44 -8.56 17.20
CA ARG A 86 10.76 -8.85 18.48
C ARG A 86 11.72 -9.65 19.38
N PRO A 87 12.10 -9.15 20.57
CA PRO A 87 12.79 -9.99 21.53
C PRO A 87 11.84 -11.14 21.89
N ARG A 88 12.28 -12.39 21.70
CA ARG A 88 11.64 -13.54 22.32
C ARG A 88 11.59 -13.23 23.81
N ARG A 89 10.41 -12.90 24.34
CA ARG A 89 10.18 -12.96 25.77
C ARG A 89 10.18 -14.46 26.10
N ALA A 90 11.35 -14.95 26.50
CA ALA A 90 11.54 -16.20 27.21
C ALA A 90 11.91 -15.84 28.64
#